data_AF-A0A5D2EE60-F1
#
_entry.id   AF-A0A5D2EE60-F1
#
_cell.length_a   1.000
_cell.length_b   1.000
_cell.length_c   1.000
_cell.angle_alpha   90.00
_cell.angle_beta   90.00
_cell.angle_gamma   90.00
#
_symmetry.space_group_name_H-M   'P 1'
#
loop_
_entity.id
_entity.type
_entity.pdbx_description
1 polymer ?
#
loop_
_entity_poly.entity_id
_entity_poly.type
_entity_poly.pdbx_seq_one_letter_code
_entity_poly.pdbx_strand_id
1 'polypeptide(L)'
;MDLTAVAKPCSFGDKGTSDVVLRLRNSEGRPEWFYSHSSVLVSKSRFFADRLSNPGSGSCIEIHCSDSTYDHHVNLLRLLYLPTDSLFDSLDLVQSALAVLRLAIAFRCEDVTNCCIQYLEAVPWEDKEEEQIVKEVSELGPVAMPILARIQPVDLSATKNVFISAVRFATSIGGSCPPFGDELKTSAQEQVEFMLGGDEDTPLVTADDEVKSVVKSGLSQVCSLFENELSSFLLVPDITAEIAETRILQCLSDVEWMCNILPKMDLMKDFVCSWGGISRKILEIVEDKKLDNAMWVLKVKLIEVTGKVLEAVGYGNVILPAPCRVQLLKTWLPYIRKIKPLLDAKADEDTDFPYKMDEDLCQSIEGAIVLLVLALPSNDQADILTDWMKTEQLKYPDLSEAFEVWCYRTKSAKRRLMEGLDRVGNTTISL
;
A
#
# COMPACT_ATOMS: atom_id res chain seq x y z
N MET A 1 8.05 4.44 78.44
CA MET A 1 7.27 3.48 77.64
C MET A 1 7.20 4.06 76.26
N ASP A 2 8.09 3.59 75.38
CA ASP A 2 8.24 4.11 74.02
C ASP A 2 7.07 3.68 73.15
N LEU A 3 6.29 4.68 72.73
CA LEU A 3 5.34 4.62 71.63
C LEU A 3 6.10 5.07 70.38
N THR A 4 6.55 4.11 69.57
CA THR A 4 6.68 4.15 68.09
C THR A 4 7.50 2.94 67.64
N ALA A 5 6.93 1.74 67.74
CA ALA A 5 7.40 0.64 66.92
C ALA A 5 6.88 0.91 65.50
N VAL A 6 7.71 1.48 64.64
CA VAL A 6 7.45 1.52 63.19
C VAL A 6 7.25 0.06 62.76
N ALA A 7 6.01 -0.29 62.40
CA ALA A 7 5.69 -1.63 61.91
C ALA A 7 6.64 -1.94 60.75
N LYS A 8 7.42 -3.03 60.86
CA LYS A 8 8.30 -3.45 59.79
C LYS A 8 7.47 -3.64 58.51
N PRO A 9 7.93 -3.16 57.34
CA PRO A 9 7.23 -3.38 56.10
C PRO A 9 7.08 -4.89 55.86
N CYS A 10 5.85 -5.34 55.62
CA CYS A 10 5.56 -6.74 55.33
C CYS A 10 6.22 -7.11 54.00
N SER A 11 7.08 -8.13 53.98
CA SER A 11 7.73 -8.62 52.76
C SER A 11 7.21 -10.01 52.39
N PHE A 12 7.07 -10.26 51.09
CA PHE A 12 6.62 -11.55 50.59
C PHE A 12 7.64 -12.64 50.98
N GLY A 13 7.17 -13.72 51.61
CA GLY A 13 8.02 -14.84 52.04
C GLY A 13 8.64 -14.74 53.44
N ASP A 14 8.37 -13.68 54.21
CA ASP A 14 8.86 -13.57 55.59
C ASP A 14 8.09 -14.50 56.55
N LYS A 15 8.74 -15.58 56.97
CA LYS A 15 8.17 -16.56 57.92
C LYS A 15 7.92 -15.99 59.31
N GLY A 16 8.64 -14.94 59.71
CA GLY A 16 8.59 -14.40 61.07
C GLY A 16 7.34 -13.56 61.35
N THR A 17 6.73 -12.98 60.31
CA THR A 17 5.65 -12.00 60.42
C THR A 17 4.35 -12.43 59.71
N SER A 18 4.41 -13.48 58.88
CA SER A 18 3.27 -14.02 58.13
C SER A 18 2.26 -14.77 59.01
N ASP A 19 0.98 -14.59 58.75
CA ASP A 19 -0.16 -15.23 59.42
C ASP A 19 -0.93 -16.21 58.49
N VAL A 20 -0.62 -16.21 57.20
CA VAL A 20 -1.22 -17.08 56.17
C VAL A 20 -0.13 -17.75 55.33
N VAL A 21 -0.38 -18.99 54.91
CA VAL A 21 0.46 -19.74 53.98
C VAL A 21 -0.30 -19.98 52.68
N LEU A 22 0.26 -19.55 51.56
CA LEU A 22 -0.24 -19.86 50.22
C LEU A 22 0.44 -21.12 49.71
N ARG A 23 -0.34 -22.13 49.34
CA ARG A 23 0.13 -23.37 48.73
C ARG A 23 -0.13 -23.33 47.24
N LEU A 24 0.91 -23.17 46.42
CA LEU A 24 0.80 -23.31 44.97
C LEU A 24 1.05 -24.76 44.58
N ARG A 25 0.15 -25.34 43.79
CA ARG A 25 0.23 -26.72 43.33
C ARG A 25 0.17 -26.79 41.81
N ASN A 26 1.23 -27.31 41.20
CA ASN A 26 1.31 -27.62 39.79
C ASN A 26 0.72 -29.01 39.45
N SER A 27 0.47 -29.27 38.18
CA SER A 27 -0.11 -30.51 37.64
C SER A 27 0.75 -31.76 37.89
N GLU A 28 2.08 -31.62 37.94
CA GLU A 28 3.02 -32.76 37.98
C GLU A 28 3.93 -32.82 39.22
N GLY A 29 3.86 -31.86 40.16
CA GLY A 29 4.90 -31.67 41.19
C GLY A 29 4.46 -31.41 42.64
N ARG A 30 5.48 -31.21 43.49
CA ARG A 30 5.35 -30.99 44.95
C ARG A 30 4.78 -29.59 45.21
N PRO A 31 3.84 -29.43 46.17
CA PRO A 31 3.34 -28.13 46.54
C PRO A 31 4.46 -27.25 47.12
N GLU A 32 4.53 -26.00 46.70
CA GLU A 32 5.40 -24.98 47.30
C GLU A 32 4.59 -24.07 48.23
N TRP A 33 5.23 -23.65 49.32
CA TRP A 33 4.61 -22.86 50.39
C TRP A 33 5.20 -21.46 50.43
N PHE A 34 4.33 -20.46 50.26
CA PHE A 34 4.67 -19.05 50.34
C PHE A 34 4.05 -18.44 51.60
N TYR A 35 4.90 -17.87 52.45
CA TYR A 35 4.47 -17.21 53.68
C TYR A 35 3.97 -15.81 53.33
N SER A 36 2.77 -15.47 53.79
CA SER A 36 2.06 -14.25 53.41
C SER A 36 1.23 -13.65 54.55
N HIS A 37 0.80 -12.41 54.34
CA HIS A 37 0.08 -11.59 55.30
C HIS A 37 -1.37 -11.42 54.85
N SER A 38 -2.33 -11.86 55.66
CA SER A 38 -3.76 -11.76 55.39
C SER A 38 -4.18 -10.32 55.11
N SER A 39 -3.63 -9.35 55.85
CA SER A 39 -3.90 -7.92 55.68
C SER A 39 -3.56 -7.41 54.27
N VAL A 40 -2.44 -7.84 53.70
CA VAL A 40 -2.01 -7.47 52.34
C VAL A 40 -2.90 -8.16 51.31
N LEU A 41 -3.11 -9.47 51.44
CA LEU A 41 -3.90 -10.25 50.48
C LEU A 41 -5.37 -9.79 50.41
N VAL A 42 -6.00 -9.57 51.56
CA VAL A 42 -7.40 -9.12 51.67
C VAL A 42 -7.57 -7.69 51.13
N SER A 43 -6.60 -6.80 51.38
CA SER A 43 -6.68 -5.42 50.89
C SER A 43 -6.46 -5.31 49.38
N LYS A 44 -5.64 -6.18 48.79
CA LYS A 44 -5.23 -6.10 47.38
C LYS A 44 -5.98 -7.06 46.45
N SER A 45 -6.78 -8.00 46.98
CA SER A 45 -7.49 -9.00 46.18
C SER A 45 -8.81 -9.41 46.82
N ARG A 46 -9.92 -9.26 46.06
CA ARG A 46 -11.23 -9.75 46.52
C ARG A 46 -11.29 -11.28 46.58
N PHE A 47 -10.56 -11.98 45.72
CA PHE A 47 -10.47 -13.45 45.79
C PHE A 47 -9.93 -13.93 47.14
N PHE A 48 -8.86 -13.32 47.63
CA PHE A 48 -8.31 -13.68 48.94
C PHE A 48 -9.20 -13.22 50.10
N ALA A 49 -9.83 -12.04 49.99
CA ALA A 49 -10.83 -11.58 50.95
C ALA A 49 -11.96 -12.60 51.13
N ASP A 50 -12.54 -13.09 50.03
CA ASP A 50 -13.63 -14.06 50.06
C ASP A 50 -13.15 -15.41 50.63
N ARG A 51 -11.96 -15.87 50.25
CA ARG A 51 -11.39 -17.14 50.73
C ARG A 51 -11.13 -17.11 52.23
N LEU A 52 -10.53 -16.05 52.76
CA LEU A 52 -10.16 -15.91 54.18
C LEU A 52 -11.33 -15.54 55.09
N SER A 53 -12.43 -15.02 54.54
CA SER A 53 -13.66 -14.77 55.31
C SER A 53 -14.43 -16.04 55.70
N ASN A 54 -14.11 -17.18 55.08
CA ASN A 54 -14.80 -18.45 55.35
C ASN A 54 -14.27 -19.12 56.63
N PRO A 55 -15.10 -19.34 57.66
CA PRO A 55 -14.67 -19.88 58.96
C PRO A 55 -14.13 -21.32 58.92
N GLY A 56 -14.21 -22.00 57.77
CA GLY A 56 -13.67 -23.35 57.55
C GLY A 56 -12.33 -23.41 56.80
N SER A 57 -11.82 -22.28 56.28
CA SER A 57 -10.47 -22.25 55.69
C SER A 57 -9.47 -22.04 56.81
N GLY A 58 -8.60 -23.03 57.05
CA GLY A 58 -7.44 -22.83 57.93
C GLY A 58 -6.54 -21.71 57.41
N SER A 59 -5.45 -21.42 58.12
CA SER A 59 -4.42 -20.44 57.72
C SER A 59 -3.65 -20.79 56.43
N CYS A 60 -4.13 -21.75 55.63
CA CYS A 60 -3.52 -22.24 54.41
C CYS A 60 -4.49 -22.14 53.23
N ILE A 61 -4.15 -21.37 52.20
CA ILE A 61 -4.93 -21.22 50.96
C ILE A 61 -4.25 -22.01 49.86
N GLU A 62 -4.98 -22.90 49.19
CA GLU A 62 -4.46 -23.64 48.05
C GLU A 62 -4.86 -22.99 46.72
N ILE A 63 -3.87 -22.80 45.85
CA ILE A 63 -3.99 -22.28 44.49
C ILE A 63 -3.50 -23.36 43.53
N HIS A 64 -4.34 -23.75 42.58
CA HIS A 64 -3.99 -24.72 41.54
C HIS A 64 -3.54 -23.96 40.30
N CYS A 65 -2.39 -24.33 39.74
CA CYS A 65 -1.84 -23.76 38.52
C CYS A 65 -1.26 -24.86 37.62
N SER A 66 -1.08 -24.58 36.34
CA SER A 66 -0.29 -25.44 35.45
C SER A 66 1.20 -25.14 35.60
N ASP A 67 2.06 -26.03 35.14
CA ASP A 67 3.52 -25.79 35.12
C ASP A 67 3.87 -24.51 34.33
N SER A 68 3.18 -24.27 33.22
CA SER A 68 3.36 -23.07 32.38
C SER A 68 2.87 -21.76 32.99
N THR A 69 2.05 -21.81 34.04
CA THR A 69 1.49 -20.60 34.70
C THR A 69 2.04 -20.38 36.09
N TYR A 70 2.90 -21.27 36.58
CA TYR A 70 3.45 -21.23 37.93
C TYR A 70 4.18 -19.90 38.20
N ASP A 71 5.13 -19.55 37.34
CA ASP A 71 5.94 -18.33 37.50
C ASP A 71 5.07 -17.06 37.45
N HIS A 72 4.00 -17.06 36.65
CA HIS A 72 3.05 -15.96 36.58
C HIS A 72 2.27 -15.79 37.89
N HIS A 73 1.89 -16.88 38.56
CA HIS A 73 1.24 -16.82 39.88
C HIS A 73 2.20 -16.29 40.95
N VAL A 74 3.44 -16.78 40.96
CA VAL A 74 4.46 -16.28 41.88
C VAL A 74 4.72 -14.79 41.64
N ASN A 75 4.77 -14.37 40.37
CA ASN A 75 4.93 -12.96 40.01
C ASN A 75 3.76 -12.11 40.52
N LEU A 76 2.50 -12.51 40.24
CA LEU A 76 1.32 -11.82 40.77
C LEU A 76 1.38 -11.67 42.29
N LEU A 77 1.74 -12.74 43.02
CA LEU A 77 1.85 -12.68 44.48
C LEU A 77 2.93 -11.70 44.95
N ARG A 78 4.07 -11.59 44.25
CA ARG A 78 5.09 -10.57 44.54
C ARG A 78 4.56 -9.17 44.30
N LEU A 79 3.83 -8.95 43.20
CA LEU A 79 3.25 -7.65 42.86
C LEU A 79 2.26 -7.16 43.93
N LEU A 80 1.50 -8.04 44.58
CA LEU A 80 0.59 -7.63 45.67
C LEU A 80 1.30 -6.99 46.88
N TYR A 81 2.60 -7.22 47.04
CA TYR A 81 3.41 -6.64 48.11
C TYR A 81 4.10 -5.34 47.72
N LEU A 82 4.04 -4.96 46.43
CA LEU A 82 4.61 -3.71 45.98
C LEU A 82 3.64 -2.55 46.22
N PRO A 83 4.16 -1.35 46.53
CA PRO A 83 3.39 -0.12 46.40
C PRO A 83 2.88 0.04 44.97
N THR A 84 1.70 0.64 44.82
CA THR A 84 1.07 0.84 43.49
C THR A 84 2.01 1.57 42.52
N ASP A 85 2.79 2.53 43.01
CA ASP A 85 3.73 3.32 42.22
C ASP A 85 4.93 2.50 41.68
N SER A 86 5.22 1.34 42.28
CA SER A 86 6.36 0.47 41.91
C SER A 86 5.94 -0.75 41.07
N LEU A 87 4.64 -0.88 40.75
CA LEU A 87 4.13 -2.02 39.97
C LEU A 87 4.68 -1.99 38.53
N PHE A 88 4.81 -0.80 37.94
CA PHE A 88 5.33 -0.64 36.57
C PHE A 88 6.77 -1.11 36.42
N ASP A 89 7.62 -0.85 37.43
CA ASP A 89 9.03 -1.24 37.43
C ASP A 89 9.24 -2.77 37.41
N SER A 90 8.17 -3.54 37.60
CA SER A 90 8.19 -5.01 37.59
C SER A 90 7.56 -5.61 36.33
N LEU A 91 7.09 -4.78 35.40
CA LEU A 91 6.52 -5.20 34.12
C LEU A 91 7.53 -4.89 33.01
N ASP A 92 8.28 -5.91 32.58
CA ASP A 92 9.37 -5.74 31.59
C ASP A 92 9.06 -6.37 30.23
N LEU A 93 8.10 -7.30 30.17
CA LEU A 93 7.79 -8.10 28.98
C LEU A 93 6.28 -8.15 28.75
N VAL A 94 5.86 -7.96 27.49
CA VAL A 94 4.45 -8.02 27.07
C VAL A 94 3.80 -9.35 27.45
N GLN A 95 4.49 -10.47 27.18
CA GLN A 95 3.99 -11.81 27.52
C GLN A 95 3.75 -12.00 29.03
N SER A 96 4.67 -11.50 29.87
CA SER A 96 4.54 -11.58 31.32
C SER A 96 3.40 -10.69 31.82
N ALA A 97 3.31 -9.46 31.31
CA ALA A 97 2.24 -8.54 31.65
C ALA A 97 0.86 -9.08 31.24
N LEU A 98 0.75 -9.70 30.07
CA LEU A 98 -0.48 -10.35 29.60
C LEU A 98 -0.89 -11.54 30.48
N ALA A 99 0.07 -12.39 30.86
CA ALA A 99 -0.18 -13.52 31.76
C ALA A 99 -0.59 -13.05 33.17
N VAL A 100 0.08 -12.03 33.71
CA VAL A 100 -0.26 -11.42 35.00
C VAL A 100 -1.64 -10.75 34.93
N LEU A 101 -1.99 -10.06 33.84
CA LEU A 101 -3.30 -9.44 33.65
C LEU A 101 -4.43 -10.47 33.79
N ARG A 102 -4.31 -11.63 33.14
CA ARG A 102 -5.29 -12.71 33.20
C ARG A 102 -5.49 -13.21 34.64
N LEU A 103 -4.39 -13.43 35.36
CA LEU A 103 -4.44 -13.86 36.76
C LEU A 103 -4.99 -12.77 37.68
N ALA A 104 -4.61 -11.51 37.48
CA ALA A 104 -5.08 -10.37 38.25
C ALA A 104 -6.61 -10.20 38.11
N ILE A 105 -7.15 -10.37 36.91
CA ILE A 105 -8.61 -10.37 36.68
C ILE A 105 -9.26 -11.55 37.41
N ALA A 106 -8.72 -12.77 37.26
CA ALA A 106 -9.26 -13.96 37.91
C ALA A 106 -9.25 -13.83 39.45
N PHE A 107 -8.21 -13.20 40.01
CA PHE A 107 -8.03 -12.98 41.45
C PHE A 107 -8.67 -11.66 41.92
N ARG A 108 -9.28 -10.89 41.03
CA ARG A 108 -9.92 -9.59 41.31
C ARG A 108 -8.97 -8.63 42.04
N CYS A 109 -7.78 -8.45 41.46
CA CYS A 109 -6.72 -7.56 41.94
C CYS A 109 -6.75 -6.24 41.14
N GLU A 110 -7.60 -5.29 41.52
CA GLU A 110 -7.88 -4.08 40.72
C GLU A 110 -6.63 -3.23 40.41
N ASP A 111 -5.75 -3.02 41.41
CA ASP A 111 -4.51 -2.24 41.21
C ASP A 111 -3.59 -2.87 40.15
N VAL A 112 -3.39 -4.19 40.24
CA VAL A 112 -2.51 -4.93 39.31
C VAL A 112 -3.15 -5.02 37.93
N THR A 113 -4.46 -5.24 37.84
CA THR A 113 -5.21 -5.23 36.58
C THR A 113 -5.05 -3.89 35.86
N ASN A 114 -5.26 -2.77 36.57
CA ASN A 114 -5.11 -1.44 35.99
C ASN A 114 -3.67 -1.16 35.55
N CYS A 115 -2.68 -1.57 36.36
CA CYS A 115 -1.27 -1.42 36.02
C CYS A 115 -0.89 -2.21 34.76
N CYS A 116 -1.33 -3.47 34.64
CA CYS A 116 -1.05 -4.28 33.45
C CYS A 116 -1.74 -3.73 32.21
N ILE A 117 -2.97 -3.20 32.32
CA ILE A 117 -3.67 -2.56 31.20
C ILE A 117 -2.93 -1.34 30.72
N GLN A 118 -2.57 -0.42 31.63
CA GLN A 118 -1.83 0.80 31.29
C GLN A 118 -0.46 0.49 30.68
N TYR A 119 0.22 -0.53 31.19
CA TYR A 119 1.49 -0.99 30.63
C TYR A 119 1.30 -1.50 29.20
N LEU A 120 0.39 -2.47 28.99
CA LEU A 120 0.14 -3.06 27.68
C LEU A 120 -0.38 -2.03 26.66
N GLU A 121 -1.21 -1.08 27.09
CA GLU A 121 -1.67 0.05 26.28
C GLU A 121 -0.51 0.94 25.83
N ALA A 122 0.50 1.17 26.67
CA ALA A 122 1.56 2.15 26.41
C ALA A 122 2.79 1.59 25.66
N VAL A 123 3.09 0.30 25.79
CA VAL A 123 4.30 -0.28 25.17
C VAL A 123 4.09 -0.69 23.71
N PRO A 124 5.10 -0.60 22.83
CA PRO A 124 5.03 -1.17 21.48
C PRO A 124 4.92 -2.70 21.54
N TRP A 125 4.34 -3.30 20.52
CA TRP A 125 4.19 -4.76 20.40
C TRP A 125 4.90 -5.23 19.13
N GLU A 126 5.53 -6.40 19.19
CA GLU A 126 5.93 -7.13 17.99
C GLU A 126 4.70 -7.83 17.36
N ASP A 127 4.75 -8.15 16.07
CA ASP A 127 3.64 -8.79 15.34
C ASP A 127 3.09 -10.04 16.07
N LYS A 128 3.99 -10.89 16.59
CA LYS A 128 3.61 -12.10 17.34
C LYS A 128 2.95 -11.78 18.69
N GLU A 129 3.38 -10.70 19.32
CA GLU A 129 2.81 -10.24 20.59
C GLU A 129 1.42 -9.64 20.33
N GLU A 130 1.24 -8.87 19.26
CA GLU A 130 -0.04 -8.32 18.85
C GLU A 130 -1.06 -9.43 18.58
N GLU A 131 -0.72 -10.43 17.76
CA GLU A 131 -1.60 -11.59 17.50
C GLU A 131 -2.04 -12.28 18.80
N GLN A 132 -1.11 -12.43 19.75
CA GLN A 132 -1.38 -13.03 21.05
C GLN A 132 -2.28 -12.14 21.90
N ILE A 133 -2.01 -10.83 21.95
CA ILE A 133 -2.83 -9.84 22.65
C ILE A 133 -4.25 -9.85 22.10
N VAL A 134 -4.42 -9.76 20.78
CA VAL A 134 -5.75 -9.77 20.13
C VAL A 134 -6.54 -11.00 20.58
N LYS A 135 -5.92 -12.17 20.52
CA LYS A 135 -6.56 -13.43 20.91
C LYS A 135 -6.93 -13.47 22.39
N GLU A 136 -6.02 -13.08 23.28
CA GLU A 136 -6.18 -13.26 24.72
C GLU A 136 -7.00 -12.15 25.37
N VAL A 137 -6.90 -10.93 24.88
CA VAL A 137 -7.53 -9.74 25.46
C VAL A 137 -8.99 -9.60 25.02
N SER A 138 -9.35 -10.08 23.83
CA SER A 138 -10.74 -10.09 23.34
C SER A 138 -11.72 -10.81 24.28
N GLU A 139 -11.23 -11.79 25.05
CA GLU A 139 -12.04 -12.56 26.01
C GLU A 139 -12.23 -11.85 27.36
N LEU A 140 -11.47 -10.77 27.65
CA LEU A 140 -11.44 -10.10 28.95
C LEU A 140 -12.57 -9.08 29.15
N GLY A 141 -13.34 -8.80 28.09
CA GLY A 141 -14.49 -7.89 28.15
C GLY A 141 -14.11 -6.41 28.29
N PRO A 142 -15.02 -5.56 28.81
CA PRO A 142 -14.87 -4.10 28.78
C PRO A 142 -13.64 -3.55 29.51
N VAL A 143 -13.11 -4.27 30.51
CA VAL A 143 -11.97 -3.81 31.30
C VAL A 143 -10.72 -3.63 30.45
N ALA A 144 -10.58 -4.41 29.38
CA ALA A 144 -9.39 -4.38 28.52
C ALA A 144 -9.58 -3.57 27.23
N MET A 145 -10.67 -2.80 27.14
CA MET A 145 -10.93 -1.90 26.00
C MET A 145 -9.79 -0.92 25.69
N PRO A 146 -9.07 -0.35 26.67
CA PRO A 146 -7.94 0.53 26.36
C PRO A 146 -6.84 -0.14 25.51
N ILE A 147 -6.59 -1.44 25.73
CA ILE A 147 -5.65 -2.22 24.92
C ILE A 147 -6.23 -2.43 23.51
N LEU A 148 -7.47 -2.91 23.44
CA LEU A 148 -8.12 -3.24 22.16
C LEU A 148 -8.36 -2.01 21.28
N ALA A 149 -8.51 -0.81 21.87
CA ALA A 149 -8.72 0.43 21.14
C ALA A 149 -7.59 0.74 20.13
N ARG A 150 -6.38 0.22 20.34
CA ARG A 150 -5.23 0.38 19.42
C ARG A 150 -5.40 -0.35 18.09
N ILE A 151 -6.20 -1.42 18.08
CA ILE A 151 -6.36 -2.36 16.95
C ILE A 151 -7.81 -2.39 16.45
N GLN A 152 -8.68 -1.52 16.97
CA GLN A 152 -10.04 -1.43 16.46
C GLN A 152 -10.03 -0.88 15.03
N PRO A 153 -10.96 -1.35 14.17
CA PRO A 153 -11.16 -0.75 12.86
C PRO A 153 -11.35 0.76 13.00
N VAL A 154 -10.55 1.51 12.26
CA VAL A 154 -10.63 2.97 12.22
C VAL A 154 -11.92 3.36 11.51
N ASP A 155 -12.54 4.46 11.91
CA ASP A 155 -13.72 4.97 11.20
C ASP A 155 -13.36 5.33 9.74
N LEU A 156 -14.32 5.15 8.83
CA LEU A 156 -14.11 5.37 7.40
C LEU A 156 -13.63 6.79 7.07
N SER A 157 -14.03 7.80 7.86
CA SER A 157 -13.63 9.19 7.63
C SER A 157 -12.16 9.41 7.95
N ALA A 158 -11.65 8.81 9.03
CA ALA A 158 -10.26 8.87 9.42
C ALA A 158 -9.39 8.11 8.41
N THR A 159 -9.80 6.91 7.99
CA THR A 159 -9.12 6.15 6.92
C THR A 159 -9.05 6.97 5.62
N LYS A 160 -10.17 7.59 5.22
CA LYS A 160 -10.23 8.50 4.07
C LYS A 160 -9.26 9.69 4.22
N ASN A 161 -9.22 10.34 5.37
CA ASN A 161 -8.35 11.50 5.61
C ASN A 161 -6.86 11.13 5.55
N VAL A 162 -6.49 9.96 6.06
CA VAL A 162 -5.14 9.41 5.95
C VAL A 162 -4.80 9.16 4.48
N PHE A 163 -5.69 8.50 3.74
CA PHE A 163 -5.51 8.23 2.31
C PHE A 163 -5.31 9.53 1.50
N ILE A 164 -6.19 10.52 1.68
CA ILE A 164 -6.11 11.83 1.03
C ILE A 164 -4.76 12.52 1.33
N SER A 165 -4.31 12.45 2.58
CA SER A 165 -3.04 13.06 3.00
C SER A 165 -1.85 12.35 2.36
N ALA A 166 -1.87 11.02 2.31
CA ALA A 166 -0.84 10.23 1.66
C ALA A 166 -0.78 10.52 0.15
N VAL A 167 -1.94 10.60 -0.53
CA VAL A 167 -1.99 10.98 -1.97
C VAL A 167 -1.42 12.38 -2.20
N ARG A 168 -1.83 13.37 -1.39
CA ARG A 168 -1.31 14.75 -1.52
C ARG A 168 0.20 14.77 -1.37
N PHE A 169 0.72 14.01 -0.41
CA PHE A 169 2.13 13.91 -0.17
C PHE A 169 2.87 13.22 -1.32
N ALA A 170 2.40 12.04 -1.75
CA ALA A 170 2.93 11.24 -2.84
C ALA A 170 2.98 11.98 -4.19
N THR A 171 2.06 12.94 -4.39
CA THR A 171 1.93 13.74 -5.62
C THR A 171 2.43 15.17 -5.46
N SER A 172 2.98 15.51 -4.29
CA SER A 172 3.47 16.86 -3.95
C SER A 172 2.43 17.98 -4.08
N ILE A 173 1.15 17.65 -3.87
CA ILE A 173 0.06 18.63 -3.73
C ILE A 173 0.19 19.29 -2.35
N GLY A 174 0.45 20.60 -2.31
CA GLY A 174 0.48 21.39 -1.07
C GLY A 174 1.83 22.00 -0.70
N GLY A 175 2.85 21.85 -1.55
CA GLY A 175 4.16 22.51 -1.39
C GLY A 175 5.27 21.57 -0.91
N SER A 176 6.42 22.16 -0.58
CA SER A 176 7.63 21.42 -0.20
C SER A 176 7.40 20.59 1.06
N CYS A 177 7.78 19.32 0.96
CA CYS A 177 7.83 18.37 2.06
C CYS A 177 8.60 18.92 3.29
N PRO A 178 8.22 18.55 4.54
CA PRO A 178 9.04 18.70 5.75
C PRO A 178 10.45 18.04 5.60
N PRO A 179 11.35 18.02 6.61
CA PRO A 179 12.79 17.83 6.41
C PRO A 179 13.24 16.48 5.82
N PHE A 180 12.32 15.53 5.59
CA PHE A 180 12.58 14.17 5.10
C PHE A 180 12.57 14.04 3.56
N GLY A 181 12.25 15.12 2.82
CA GLY A 181 12.43 15.17 1.36
C GLY A 181 11.71 14.06 0.60
N ASP A 182 12.45 13.37 -0.29
CA ASP A 182 11.94 12.36 -1.21
C ASP A 182 11.63 11.01 -0.53
N GLU A 183 12.26 10.68 0.60
CA GLU A 183 12.04 9.39 1.30
C GLU A 183 10.58 9.24 1.78
N LEU A 184 10.04 10.33 2.33
CA LEU A 184 8.65 10.35 2.78
C LEU A 184 7.68 10.23 1.59
N LYS A 185 8.11 10.60 0.38
CA LYS A 185 7.27 10.59 -0.82
C LYS A 185 7.15 9.18 -1.34
N THR A 186 8.27 8.48 -1.44
CA THR A 186 8.32 7.06 -1.75
C THR A 186 7.52 6.26 -0.72
N SER A 187 7.69 6.53 0.57
CA SER A 187 6.90 5.87 1.62
C SER A 187 5.40 6.14 1.46
N ALA A 188 4.99 7.38 1.17
CA ALA A 188 3.58 7.69 0.92
C ALA A 188 3.04 6.97 -0.33
N GLN A 189 3.84 6.85 -1.40
CA GLN A 189 3.48 6.10 -2.60
C GLN A 189 3.25 4.61 -2.30
N GLU A 190 4.15 3.98 -1.54
CA GLU A 190 4.03 2.59 -1.09
C GLU A 190 2.79 2.37 -0.21
N GLN A 191 2.53 3.28 0.74
CA GLN A 191 1.36 3.17 1.61
C GLN A 191 0.05 3.36 0.85
N VAL A 192 -0.01 4.26 -0.14
CA VAL A 192 -1.18 4.39 -1.02
C VAL A 192 -1.40 3.11 -1.82
N GLU A 193 -0.34 2.50 -2.36
CA GLU A 193 -0.46 1.22 -3.07
C GLU A 193 -0.96 0.09 -2.18
N PHE A 194 -0.46 0.04 -0.94
CA PHE A 194 -0.87 -0.91 0.08
C PHE A 194 -2.35 -0.74 0.46
N MET A 195 -2.80 0.49 0.74
CA MET A 195 -4.20 0.79 1.06
C MET A 195 -5.18 0.47 -0.09
N LEU A 196 -4.69 0.47 -1.33
CA LEU A 196 -5.46 0.06 -2.51
C LEU A 196 -5.40 -1.46 -2.78
N GLY A 197 -4.69 -2.22 -1.96
CA GLY A 197 -4.55 -3.66 -2.08
C GLY A 197 -5.67 -4.41 -1.36
N GLY A 198 -6.57 -5.03 -2.13
CA GLY A 198 -7.27 -6.28 -1.78
C GLY A 198 -8.19 -6.35 -0.54
N ASP A 199 -8.38 -5.29 0.24
CA ASP A 199 -9.20 -5.32 1.46
C ASP A 199 -10.71 -5.12 1.17
N GLU A 200 -11.58 -5.66 2.04
CA GLU A 200 -13.04 -5.57 1.89
C GLU A 200 -13.57 -4.12 1.90
N ASP A 201 -12.86 -3.19 2.56
CA ASP A 201 -13.24 -1.77 2.68
C ASP A 201 -12.60 -0.86 1.62
N THR A 202 -11.62 -1.36 0.84
CA THR A 202 -10.99 -0.61 -0.27
C THR A 202 -12.00 -0.04 -1.27
N PRO A 203 -13.12 -0.73 -1.63
CA PRO A 203 -14.13 -0.17 -2.52
C PRO A 203 -14.82 1.09 -1.98
N LEU A 204 -14.92 1.27 -0.66
CA LEU A 204 -15.62 2.41 -0.05
C LEU A 204 -14.80 3.71 -0.15
N VAL A 205 -13.49 3.62 0.09
CA VAL A 205 -12.57 4.77 -0.01
C VAL A 205 -12.36 5.16 -1.48
N THR A 206 -12.21 4.17 -2.37
CA THR A 206 -11.93 4.42 -3.79
C THR A 206 -13.14 4.96 -4.56
N ALA A 207 -14.36 4.74 -4.08
CA ALA A 207 -15.58 5.27 -4.67
C ALA A 207 -15.89 6.72 -4.28
N ASP A 208 -15.28 7.26 -3.21
CA ASP A 208 -15.55 8.61 -2.69
C ASP A 208 -15.11 9.72 -3.67
N ASP A 209 -16.00 10.68 -3.90
CA ASP A 209 -15.79 11.76 -4.89
C ASP A 209 -14.68 12.74 -4.49
N GLU A 210 -14.50 13.02 -3.20
CA GLU A 210 -13.41 13.87 -2.72
C GLU A 210 -12.07 13.18 -2.90
N VAL A 211 -12.00 11.89 -2.57
CA VAL A 211 -10.82 11.05 -2.80
C VAL A 211 -10.45 11.06 -4.29
N LYS A 212 -11.41 10.77 -5.17
CA LYS A 212 -11.18 10.81 -6.63
C LYS A 212 -10.74 12.19 -7.10
N SER A 213 -11.33 13.27 -6.57
CA SER A 213 -10.94 14.64 -6.91
C SER A 213 -9.50 14.95 -6.51
N VAL A 214 -9.06 14.51 -5.32
CA VAL A 214 -7.67 14.69 -4.88
C VAL A 214 -6.71 13.90 -5.75
N VAL A 215 -7.02 12.64 -6.07
CA VAL A 215 -6.19 11.81 -6.96
C VAL A 215 -6.08 12.41 -8.36
N LYS A 216 -7.16 12.95 -8.91
CA LYS A 216 -7.14 13.66 -10.21
C LYS A 216 -6.30 14.94 -10.17
N SER A 217 -6.36 15.69 -9.06
CA SER A 217 -5.49 16.84 -8.84
C SER A 217 -4.03 16.41 -8.76
N GLY A 218 -3.74 15.28 -8.12
CA GLY A 218 -2.40 14.70 -8.03
C GLY A 218 -1.86 14.26 -9.37
N LEU A 219 -2.68 13.61 -10.19
CA LEU A 219 -2.35 13.29 -11.58
C LEU A 219 -1.96 14.55 -12.36
N SER A 220 -2.79 15.59 -12.29
CA SER A 220 -2.55 16.85 -12.99
C SER A 220 -1.23 17.50 -12.53
N GLN A 221 -0.96 17.45 -11.23
CA GLN A 221 0.28 17.98 -10.64
C GLN A 221 1.51 17.20 -11.11
N VAL A 222 1.49 15.86 -11.03
CA VAL A 222 2.61 14.99 -11.43
C VAL A 222 2.91 15.14 -12.93
N CYS A 223 1.88 15.15 -13.78
CA CYS A 223 2.02 15.41 -15.21
C CYS A 223 2.62 16.80 -15.49
N SER A 224 2.14 17.83 -14.79
CA SER A 224 2.65 19.19 -14.97
C SER A 224 4.10 19.35 -14.49
N LEU A 225 4.48 18.71 -13.37
CA LEU A 225 5.85 18.72 -12.88
C LEU A 225 6.80 18.08 -13.88
N PHE A 226 6.44 16.90 -14.41
CA PHE A 226 7.22 16.23 -15.45
C PHE A 226 7.37 17.10 -16.71
N GLU A 227 6.28 17.68 -17.21
CA GLU A 227 6.32 18.57 -18.38
C GLU A 227 7.22 19.79 -18.14
N ASN A 228 7.14 20.41 -16.96
CA ASN A 228 7.90 21.62 -16.61
C ASN A 228 9.40 21.34 -16.44
N GLU A 229 9.76 20.26 -15.75
CA GLU A 229 11.17 19.85 -15.58
C GLU A 229 11.79 19.50 -16.93
N LEU A 230 11.06 18.74 -17.76
CA LEU A 230 11.51 18.40 -19.12
C LEU A 230 11.66 19.64 -20.00
N SER A 231 10.70 20.58 -19.95
CA SER A 231 10.76 21.83 -20.72
C SER A 231 11.93 22.71 -20.30
N SER A 232 12.24 22.71 -19.01
CA SER A 232 13.36 23.49 -18.46
C SER A 232 14.71 22.90 -18.83
N PHE A 233 14.79 21.58 -19.03
CA PHE A 233 16.03 20.85 -19.32
C PHE A 233 16.86 21.44 -20.47
N LEU A 234 16.20 21.82 -21.57
CA LEU A 234 16.90 22.35 -22.76
C LEU A 234 17.61 23.70 -22.51
N LEU A 235 17.23 24.40 -21.43
CA LEU A 235 17.78 25.69 -20.99
C LEU A 235 18.89 25.55 -19.93
N VAL A 236 19.07 24.35 -19.37
CA VAL A 236 20.01 24.08 -18.28
C VAL A 236 21.45 24.02 -18.81
N PRO A 237 22.44 24.66 -18.14
CA PRO A 237 23.85 24.49 -18.48
C PRO A 237 24.36 23.07 -18.18
N ASP A 238 25.31 22.57 -18.97
CA ASP A 238 25.85 21.20 -18.86
C ASP A 238 26.31 20.79 -17.45
N ILE A 239 26.75 21.74 -16.62
CA ILE A 239 27.25 21.51 -15.24
C ILE A 239 26.14 20.98 -14.31
N THR A 240 24.88 21.30 -14.58
CA THR A 240 23.71 20.89 -13.78
C THR A 240 22.86 19.81 -14.46
N ALA A 241 23.33 19.27 -15.59
CA ALA A 241 22.57 18.33 -16.41
C ALA A 241 22.25 17.01 -15.68
N GLU A 242 23.18 16.46 -14.90
CA GLU A 242 22.99 15.20 -14.15
C GLU A 242 21.91 15.31 -13.06
N ILE A 243 21.90 16.44 -12.34
CA ILE A 243 20.87 16.73 -11.33
C ILE A 243 19.51 16.90 -12.01
N ALA A 244 19.47 17.61 -13.14
CA ALA A 244 18.24 17.81 -13.90
C ALA A 244 17.70 16.48 -14.48
N GLU A 245 18.59 15.62 -15.02
CA GLU A 245 18.23 14.29 -15.51
C GLU A 245 17.62 13.43 -14.39
N THR A 246 18.25 13.40 -13.21
CA THR A 246 17.75 12.66 -12.05
C THR A 246 16.34 13.13 -11.65
N ARG A 247 16.09 14.44 -11.65
CA ARG A 247 14.75 15.01 -11.36
C ARG A 247 13.71 14.63 -12.40
N ILE A 248 14.07 14.66 -13.68
CA ILE A 248 13.17 14.27 -14.77
C ILE A 248 12.80 12.79 -14.65
N LEU A 249 13.78 11.93 -14.37
CA LEU A 249 13.56 10.50 -14.17
C LEU A 249 12.71 10.22 -12.93
N GLN A 250 12.88 10.99 -11.86
CA GLN A 250 12.02 10.90 -10.68
C GLN A 250 10.58 11.31 -11.02
N CYS A 251 10.39 12.45 -11.70
CA CYS A 251 9.06 12.90 -12.13
C CYS A 251 8.38 11.87 -13.05
N LEU A 252 9.12 11.24 -13.95
CA LEU A 252 8.59 10.20 -14.81
C LEU A 252 8.23 8.93 -14.02
N SER A 253 9.01 8.59 -13.00
CA SER A 253 8.69 7.48 -12.09
C SER A 253 7.44 7.77 -11.27
N ASP A 254 7.18 9.03 -10.90
CA ASP A 254 5.92 9.43 -10.28
C ASP A 254 4.73 9.30 -11.25
N VAL A 255 4.91 9.66 -12.53
CA VAL A 255 3.89 9.43 -13.58
C VAL A 255 3.62 7.94 -13.74
N GLU A 256 4.67 7.12 -13.75
CA GLU A 256 4.57 5.67 -13.85
C GLU A 256 3.83 5.06 -12.64
N TRP A 257 4.11 5.56 -11.44
CA TRP A 257 3.38 5.19 -10.22
C TRP A 257 1.88 5.50 -10.34
N MET A 258 1.52 6.67 -10.88
CA MET A 258 0.12 7.00 -11.18
C MET A 258 -0.53 5.99 -12.12
N CYS A 259 0.19 5.46 -13.13
CA CYS A 259 -0.34 4.40 -13.99
C CYS A 259 -0.73 3.13 -13.22
N ASN A 260 -0.05 2.84 -12.11
CA ASN A 260 -0.28 1.61 -11.33
C ASN A 260 -1.47 1.76 -10.37
N ILE A 261 -1.70 2.95 -9.82
CA ILE A 261 -2.79 3.18 -8.85
C ILE A 261 -4.12 3.56 -9.50
N LEU A 262 -4.11 4.28 -10.63
CA LEU A 262 -5.35 4.79 -11.25
C LEU A 262 -6.31 3.70 -11.77
N PRO A 263 -5.83 2.55 -12.31
CA PRO A 263 -6.70 1.43 -12.64
C PRO A 263 -7.47 0.88 -11.43
N LYS A 264 -6.83 0.85 -10.25
CA LYS A 264 -7.46 0.39 -8.99
C LYS A 264 -8.60 1.30 -8.51
N MET A 265 -8.71 2.50 -9.08
CA MET A 265 -9.71 3.52 -8.72
C MET A 265 -10.68 3.86 -9.86
N ASP A 266 -10.65 3.11 -10.96
CA ASP A 266 -11.41 3.40 -12.19
C ASP A 266 -11.13 4.81 -12.77
N LEU A 267 -9.87 5.25 -12.67
CA LEU A 267 -9.41 6.56 -13.12
C LEU A 267 -8.43 6.48 -14.31
N MET A 268 -8.31 5.31 -14.95
CA MET A 268 -7.38 5.12 -16.07
C MET A 268 -7.72 6.02 -17.26
N LYS A 269 -8.99 6.36 -17.46
CA LYS A 269 -9.39 7.33 -18.50
C LYS A 269 -8.81 8.72 -18.25
N ASP A 270 -8.80 9.18 -17.01
CA ASP A 270 -8.19 10.47 -16.65
C ASP A 270 -6.68 10.44 -16.94
N PHE A 271 -6.00 9.33 -16.65
CA PHE A 271 -4.58 9.14 -17.01
C PHE A 271 -4.34 9.30 -18.51
N VAL A 272 -5.07 8.54 -19.33
CA VAL A 272 -4.94 8.55 -20.79
C VAL A 272 -5.18 9.95 -21.36
N CYS A 273 -6.17 10.68 -20.83
CA CYS A 273 -6.44 12.05 -21.23
C CYS A 273 -5.29 13.01 -20.85
N SER A 274 -4.78 12.94 -19.62
CA SER A 274 -3.66 13.77 -19.16
C SER A 274 -2.39 13.49 -19.95
N TRP A 275 -2.02 12.22 -20.14
CA TRP A 275 -0.87 11.81 -20.95
C TRP A 275 -0.99 12.31 -22.38
N GLY A 276 -2.15 12.11 -23.01
CA GLY A 276 -2.42 12.61 -24.36
C GLY A 276 -2.32 14.15 -24.48
N GLY A 277 -2.68 14.89 -23.42
CA GLY A 277 -2.58 16.34 -23.36
C GLY A 277 -1.14 16.87 -23.37
N ILE A 278 -0.22 16.16 -22.73
CA ILE A 278 1.20 16.57 -22.62
C ILE A 278 2.11 15.90 -23.67
N SER A 279 1.66 14.80 -24.30
CA SER A 279 2.45 13.96 -25.22
C SER A 279 3.20 14.73 -26.31
N ARG A 280 2.53 15.68 -27.00
CA ARG A 280 3.15 16.41 -28.12
C ARG A 280 4.34 17.25 -27.66
N LYS A 281 4.19 17.96 -26.54
CA LYS A 281 5.25 18.81 -25.98
C LYS A 281 6.44 17.97 -25.50
N ILE A 282 6.16 16.83 -24.86
CA ILE A 282 7.20 15.88 -24.45
C ILE A 282 8.02 15.45 -25.67
N LEU A 283 7.37 15.02 -26.75
CA LEU A 283 8.06 14.57 -27.96
C LEU A 283 8.84 15.69 -28.64
N GLU A 284 8.29 16.91 -28.71
CA GLU A 284 9.00 18.09 -29.23
C GLU A 284 10.33 18.34 -28.51
N ILE A 285 10.41 18.05 -27.21
CA ILE A 285 11.62 18.21 -26.40
C ILE A 285 12.56 17.00 -26.56
N VAL A 286 12.04 15.78 -26.45
CA VAL A 286 12.84 14.54 -26.43
C VAL A 286 13.44 14.21 -27.79
N GLU A 287 12.83 14.72 -28.87
CA GLU A 287 13.35 14.63 -30.23
C GLU A 287 14.33 15.77 -30.59
N ASP A 288 14.67 16.65 -29.65
CA ASP A 288 15.72 17.64 -29.85
C ASP A 288 17.07 16.94 -30.13
N LYS A 289 17.85 17.52 -31.03
CA LYS A 289 19.15 16.96 -31.46
C LYS A 289 20.13 16.76 -30.30
N LYS A 290 20.02 17.55 -29.23
CA LYS A 290 20.83 17.37 -28.01
C LYS A 290 20.59 16.01 -27.35
N LEU A 291 19.37 15.47 -27.49
CA LEU A 291 18.92 14.24 -26.85
C LEU A 291 18.94 13.03 -27.78
N ASP A 292 19.35 13.15 -29.04
CA ASP A 292 19.31 12.04 -30.00
C ASP A 292 20.13 10.82 -29.51
N ASN A 293 21.29 11.05 -28.88
CA ASN A 293 22.20 10.00 -28.37
C ASN A 293 22.40 10.02 -26.84
N ALA A 294 21.47 10.62 -26.10
CA ALA A 294 21.54 10.77 -24.64
C ALA A 294 20.21 10.35 -23.97
N MET A 295 20.20 10.29 -22.64
CA MET A 295 19.02 9.99 -21.82
C MET A 295 18.27 8.72 -22.25
N TRP A 296 18.99 7.62 -22.47
CA TRP A 296 18.40 6.35 -22.90
C TRP A 296 17.35 5.80 -21.92
N VAL A 297 17.57 6.01 -20.61
CA VAL A 297 16.60 5.68 -19.55
C VAL A 297 15.27 6.38 -19.80
N LEU A 298 15.32 7.70 -20.05
CA LEU A 298 14.12 8.51 -20.32
C LEU A 298 13.37 7.97 -21.54
N LYS A 299 14.09 7.65 -22.61
CA LYS A 299 13.48 7.15 -23.85
C LYS A 299 12.75 5.83 -23.62
N VAL A 300 13.35 4.89 -22.90
CA VAL A 300 12.71 3.59 -22.56
C VAL A 300 11.51 3.81 -21.64
N LYS A 301 11.65 4.55 -20.54
CA LYS A 301 10.55 4.81 -19.61
C LYS A 301 9.36 5.53 -20.26
N LEU A 302 9.61 6.45 -21.20
CA LEU A 302 8.55 7.11 -21.97
C LEU A 302 7.75 6.10 -22.82
N ILE A 303 8.43 5.10 -23.40
CA ILE A 303 7.79 4.04 -24.17
C ILE A 303 7.01 3.11 -23.24
N GLU A 304 7.53 2.78 -22.06
CA GLU A 304 6.81 1.97 -21.06
C GLU A 304 5.50 2.64 -20.61
N VAL A 305 5.55 3.91 -20.22
CA VAL A 305 4.36 4.68 -19.82
C VAL A 305 3.38 4.80 -20.99
N THR A 306 3.87 5.07 -22.20
CA THR A 306 3.03 5.13 -23.41
C THR A 306 2.44 3.77 -23.76
N GLY A 307 3.17 2.67 -23.52
CA GLY A 307 2.71 1.30 -23.72
C GLY A 307 1.48 1.02 -22.88
N LYS A 308 1.51 1.35 -21.58
CA LYS A 308 0.34 1.24 -20.69
C LYS A 308 -0.87 2.04 -21.20
N VAL A 309 -0.65 3.21 -21.80
CA VAL A 309 -1.72 4.01 -22.44
C VAL A 309 -2.27 3.35 -23.69
N LEU A 310 -1.40 2.84 -24.56
CA LEU A 310 -1.78 2.13 -25.78
C LEU A 310 -2.56 0.87 -25.45
N GLU A 311 -2.12 0.07 -24.47
CA GLU A 311 -2.81 -1.12 -23.98
C GLU A 311 -4.21 -0.77 -23.45
N ALA A 312 -4.30 0.25 -22.58
CA ALA A 312 -5.57 0.67 -22.01
C ALA A 312 -6.59 1.03 -23.08
N VAL A 313 -6.18 1.73 -24.15
CA VAL A 313 -7.08 2.12 -25.23
C VAL A 313 -7.30 0.99 -26.25
N GLY A 314 -6.24 0.26 -26.61
CA GLY A 314 -6.23 -0.79 -27.63
C GLY A 314 -7.03 -2.02 -27.24
N TYR A 315 -6.92 -2.45 -25.97
CA TYR A 315 -7.71 -3.56 -25.42
C TYR A 315 -9.11 -3.15 -24.96
N GLY A 316 -9.46 -1.86 -25.05
CA GLY A 316 -10.80 -1.37 -24.75
C GLY A 316 -11.10 -1.11 -23.28
N ASN A 317 -10.09 -1.11 -22.40
CA ASN A 317 -10.23 -0.71 -20.99
C ASN A 317 -10.61 0.78 -20.86
N VAL A 318 -10.15 1.62 -21.80
CA VAL A 318 -10.49 3.04 -21.92
C VAL A 318 -11.05 3.32 -23.30
N ILE A 319 -12.33 3.69 -23.35
CA ILE A 319 -13.00 4.03 -24.61
C ILE A 319 -12.80 5.52 -24.93
N LEU A 320 -12.12 5.77 -26.06
CA LEU A 320 -11.90 7.11 -26.62
C LEU A 320 -12.63 7.30 -27.96
N PRO A 321 -13.08 8.53 -28.27
CA PRO A 321 -13.55 8.88 -29.61
C PRO A 321 -12.49 8.59 -30.68
N ALA A 322 -12.93 8.23 -31.89
CA ALA A 322 -12.03 7.91 -33.01
C ALA A 322 -10.95 8.98 -33.26
N PRO A 323 -11.25 10.30 -33.28
CA PRO A 323 -10.22 11.32 -33.50
C PRO A 323 -9.09 11.30 -32.45
N CYS A 324 -9.43 11.04 -31.18
CA CYS A 324 -8.44 10.93 -30.11
C CYS A 324 -7.55 9.69 -30.29
N ARG A 325 -8.13 8.57 -30.73
CA ARG A 325 -7.37 7.33 -31.02
C ARG A 325 -6.42 7.51 -32.21
N VAL A 326 -6.88 8.18 -33.27
CA VAL A 326 -6.02 8.55 -34.40
C VAL A 326 -4.88 9.46 -33.94
N GLN A 327 -5.18 10.50 -33.14
CA GLN A 327 -4.16 11.41 -32.62
C GLN A 327 -3.13 10.67 -31.77
N LEU A 328 -3.54 9.76 -30.88
CA LEU A 328 -2.64 8.95 -30.07
C LEU A 328 -1.63 8.18 -30.93
N LEU A 329 -2.11 7.48 -31.96
CA LEU A 329 -1.24 6.75 -32.89
C LEU A 329 -0.35 7.70 -33.70
N LYS A 330 -0.89 8.77 -34.27
CA LYS A 330 -0.09 9.74 -35.06
C LYS A 330 0.98 10.44 -34.22
N THR A 331 0.80 10.56 -32.92
CA THR A 331 1.79 11.14 -32.00
C THR A 331 2.87 10.13 -31.62
N TRP A 332 2.51 8.94 -31.14
CA TRP A 332 3.49 8.02 -30.53
C TRP A 332 4.08 6.97 -31.47
N LEU A 333 3.34 6.55 -32.50
CA LEU A 333 3.81 5.52 -33.43
C LEU A 333 5.12 5.92 -34.15
N PRO A 334 5.30 7.16 -34.65
CA PRO A 334 6.57 7.57 -35.25
C PRO A 334 7.74 7.52 -34.27
N TYR A 335 7.52 7.95 -33.03
CA TYR A 335 8.55 7.97 -32.00
C TYR A 335 9.00 6.56 -31.61
N ILE A 336 8.05 5.65 -31.33
CA ILE A 336 8.34 4.24 -31.00
C ILE A 336 9.15 3.57 -32.12
N ARG A 337 8.74 3.82 -33.37
CA ARG A 337 9.42 3.34 -34.57
C ARG A 337 10.85 3.87 -34.69
N LYS A 338 11.09 5.14 -34.36
CA LYS A 338 12.44 5.74 -34.36
C LYS A 338 13.32 5.13 -33.27
N ILE A 339 12.80 4.95 -32.06
CA ILE A 339 13.61 4.60 -30.89
C ILE A 339 13.98 3.10 -30.83
N LYS A 340 13.07 2.18 -31.18
CA LYS A 340 13.35 0.73 -31.06
C LYS A 340 14.65 0.31 -31.79
N PRO A 341 14.86 0.62 -33.08
CA PRO A 341 16.10 0.26 -33.76
C PRO A 341 17.34 0.98 -33.21
N LEU A 342 17.19 2.18 -32.66
CA LEU A 342 18.31 2.89 -32.02
C LEU A 342 18.76 2.20 -30.74
N LEU A 343 17.81 1.71 -29.94
CA LEU A 343 18.09 0.89 -28.75
C LEU A 343 18.74 -0.44 -29.14
N ASP A 344 18.22 -1.11 -30.17
CA ASP A 344 18.78 -2.37 -30.65
C ASP A 344 20.21 -2.19 -31.17
N ALA A 345 20.45 -1.17 -32.00
CA ALA A 345 21.78 -0.86 -32.50
C ALA A 345 22.76 -0.53 -31.36
N LYS A 346 22.30 0.15 -30.30
CA LYS A 346 23.13 0.43 -29.12
C LYS A 346 23.43 -0.82 -28.31
N ALA A 347 22.46 -1.71 -28.14
CA ALA A 347 22.66 -2.99 -27.46
C ALA A 347 23.59 -3.93 -28.25
N ASP A 348 23.57 -3.85 -29.58
CA ASP A 348 24.49 -4.59 -30.45
C ASP A 348 25.93 -4.01 -30.40
N GLU A 349 26.07 -2.69 -30.24
CA GLU A 349 27.37 -2.00 -30.10
C GLU A 349 28.03 -2.23 -28.73
N ASP A 350 27.23 -2.23 -27.65
CA ASP A 350 27.69 -2.33 -26.27
C ASP A 350 26.90 -3.43 -25.53
N THR A 351 27.55 -4.57 -25.31
CA THR A 351 26.95 -5.73 -24.65
C THR A 351 26.51 -5.47 -23.21
N ASP A 352 27.07 -4.43 -22.57
CA ASP A 352 26.71 -4.04 -21.20
C ASP A 352 25.61 -2.95 -21.18
N PHE A 353 25.07 -2.55 -22.35
CA PHE A 353 24.01 -1.55 -22.46
C PHE A 353 22.70 -2.05 -21.84
N PRO A 354 22.25 -1.46 -20.72
CA PRO A 354 21.15 -2.04 -19.94
C PRO A 354 19.77 -1.62 -20.45
N TYR A 355 19.69 -0.68 -21.38
CA TYR A 355 18.43 -0.06 -21.80
C TYR A 355 17.91 -0.72 -23.07
N LYS A 356 16.85 -1.52 -22.95
CA LYS A 356 16.20 -2.15 -24.09
C LYS A 356 14.70 -2.24 -23.89
N MET A 357 13.98 -2.28 -24.99
CA MET A 357 12.61 -2.75 -24.98
C MET A 357 12.66 -4.27 -24.98
N ASP A 358 12.26 -4.90 -23.88
CA ASP A 358 12.15 -6.36 -23.83
C ASP A 358 11.04 -6.88 -24.75
N GLU A 359 11.04 -8.19 -24.96
CA GLU A 359 10.14 -8.83 -25.90
C GLU A 359 8.68 -8.76 -25.45
N ASP A 360 8.42 -8.82 -24.14
CA ASP A 360 7.07 -8.72 -23.58
C ASP A 360 6.48 -7.31 -23.80
N LEU A 361 7.26 -6.27 -23.54
CA LEU A 361 6.89 -4.87 -23.80
C LEU A 361 6.63 -4.65 -25.30
N CYS A 362 7.48 -5.21 -26.16
CA CYS A 362 7.32 -5.10 -27.60
C CYS A 362 6.01 -5.75 -28.07
N GLN A 363 5.76 -7.00 -27.67
CA GLN A 363 4.56 -7.73 -28.04
C GLN A 363 3.29 -7.05 -27.52
N SER A 364 3.34 -6.53 -26.29
CA SER A 364 2.19 -5.84 -25.70
C SER A 364 1.83 -4.55 -26.45
N ILE A 365 2.83 -3.72 -26.76
CA ILE A 365 2.65 -2.48 -27.52
C ILE A 365 2.17 -2.78 -28.95
N GLU A 366 2.76 -3.76 -29.62
CA GLU A 366 2.39 -4.15 -30.98
C GLU A 366 0.93 -4.63 -31.04
N GLY A 367 0.55 -5.57 -30.16
CA GLY A 367 -0.82 -6.08 -30.08
C GLY A 367 -1.84 -4.97 -29.79
N ALA A 368 -1.51 -4.06 -28.87
CA ALA A 368 -2.34 -2.91 -28.55
C ALA A 368 -2.53 -1.98 -29.76
N ILE A 369 -1.46 -1.70 -30.52
CA ILE A 369 -1.52 -0.86 -31.73
C ILE A 369 -2.33 -1.54 -32.84
N VAL A 370 -2.14 -2.84 -33.06
CA VAL A 370 -2.90 -3.62 -34.05
C VAL A 370 -4.40 -3.51 -33.78
N LEU A 371 -4.83 -3.79 -32.55
CA LEU A 371 -6.25 -3.69 -32.17
C LEU A 371 -6.77 -2.25 -32.28
N LEU A 372 -5.95 -1.28 -31.86
CA LEU A 372 -6.32 0.13 -31.93
C LEU A 372 -6.55 0.59 -33.37
N VAL A 373 -5.66 0.21 -34.30
CA VAL A 373 -5.81 0.46 -35.74
C VAL A 373 -7.09 -0.19 -36.25
N LEU A 374 -7.31 -1.47 -35.97
CA LEU A 374 -8.49 -2.20 -36.45
C LEU A 374 -9.84 -1.63 -35.99
N ALA A 375 -9.83 -0.87 -34.90
CA ALA A 375 -11.00 -0.18 -34.35
C ALA A 375 -11.23 1.24 -34.93
N LEU A 376 -10.36 1.75 -35.80
CA LEU A 376 -10.50 3.08 -36.41
C LEU A 376 -11.48 3.08 -37.61
N PRO A 377 -11.95 4.25 -38.06
CA PRO A 377 -12.61 4.37 -39.37
C PRO A 377 -11.72 3.89 -40.51
N SER A 378 -12.31 3.32 -41.57
CA SER A 378 -11.55 2.65 -42.65
C SER A 378 -10.55 3.56 -43.38
N ASN A 379 -10.85 4.85 -43.53
CA ASN A 379 -9.92 5.82 -44.14
C ASN A 379 -8.73 6.11 -43.21
N ASP A 380 -8.98 6.29 -41.91
CA ASP A 380 -7.91 6.49 -40.92
C ASP A 380 -7.00 5.26 -40.82
N GLN A 381 -7.57 4.05 -40.92
CA GLN A 381 -6.79 2.80 -41.04
C GLN A 381 -5.87 2.84 -42.27
N ALA A 382 -6.42 3.23 -43.43
CA ALA A 382 -5.67 3.31 -44.68
C ALA A 382 -4.50 4.28 -44.58
N ASP A 383 -4.71 5.46 -43.98
CA ASP A 383 -3.66 6.46 -43.78
C ASP A 383 -2.51 5.90 -42.93
N ILE A 384 -2.82 5.31 -41.77
CA ILE A 384 -1.81 4.78 -40.84
C ILE A 384 -1.04 3.61 -41.46
N LEU A 385 -1.73 2.69 -42.13
CA LEU A 385 -1.10 1.54 -42.80
C LEU A 385 -0.25 1.98 -44.00
N THR A 386 -0.69 3.01 -44.72
CA THR A 386 0.09 3.58 -45.83
C THR A 386 1.39 4.18 -45.33
N ASP A 387 1.35 4.92 -44.21
CA ASP A 387 2.56 5.50 -43.61
C ASP A 387 3.47 4.43 -43.00
N TRP A 388 2.92 3.34 -42.46
CA TRP A 388 3.70 2.17 -42.05
C TRP A 388 4.50 1.57 -43.21
N MET A 389 3.85 1.29 -44.35
CA MET A 389 4.49 0.64 -45.50
C MET A 389 5.61 1.47 -46.16
N LYS A 390 5.55 2.80 -46.07
CA LYS A 390 6.59 3.69 -46.65
C LYS A 390 7.94 3.57 -45.96
N THR A 391 7.99 2.97 -44.77
CA THR A 391 9.16 3.05 -43.92
C THR A 391 10.04 1.83 -44.10
N GLU A 392 10.92 1.86 -45.12
CA GLU A 392 11.77 0.74 -45.57
C GLU A 392 12.71 0.15 -44.49
N GLN A 393 12.92 0.84 -43.37
CA GLN A 393 13.91 0.48 -42.34
C GLN A 393 13.31 -0.06 -41.03
N LEU A 394 12.00 -0.01 -40.81
CA LEU A 394 11.41 -0.20 -39.48
C LEU A 394 10.54 -1.47 -39.42
N LYS A 395 11.11 -2.54 -38.86
CA LYS A 395 10.42 -3.84 -38.65
C LYS A 395 9.39 -3.83 -37.52
N TYR A 396 9.41 -2.82 -36.66
CA TYR A 396 8.59 -2.76 -35.45
C TYR A 396 7.82 -1.44 -35.37
N PRO A 397 6.54 -1.43 -34.93
CA PRO A 397 5.70 -2.61 -34.72
C PRO A 397 5.29 -3.26 -36.05
N ASP A 398 5.14 -4.57 -36.05
CA ASP A 398 4.56 -5.33 -37.15
C ASP A 398 3.04 -5.11 -37.19
N LEU A 399 2.56 -4.46 -38.26
CA LEU A 399 1.15 -4.20 -38.49
C LEU A 399 0.56 -5.11 -39.58
N SER A 400 1.24 -6.20 -39.93
CA SER A 400 0.81 -7.13 -40.99
C SER A 400 -0.58 -7.70 -40.71
N GLU A 401 -0.89 -8.09 -39.48
CA GLU A 401 -2.23 -8.56 -39.11
C GLU A 401 -3.30 -7.49 -39.37
N ALA A 402 -3.05 -6.25 -38.91
CA ALA A 402 -3.97 -5.14 -39.12
C ALA A 402 -4.19 -4.85 -40.62
N PHE A 403 -3.12 -4.93 -41.40
CA PHE A 403 -3.15 -4.76 -42.85
C PHE A 403 -3.97 -5.83 -43.57
N GLU A 404 -3.76 -7.10 -43.23
CA GLU A 404 -4.50 -8.23 -43.82
C GLU A 404 -6.00 -8.10 -43.56
N VAL A 405 -6.37 -7.80 -42.31
CA VAL A 405 -7.77 -7.61 -41.92
C VAL A 405 -8.38 -6.39 -42.61
N TRP A 406 -7.66 -5.27 -42.72
CA TRP A 406 -8.13 -4.10 -43.46
C TRP A 406 -8.36 -4.41 -44.95
N CYS A 407 -7.44 -5.13 -45.61
CA CYS A 407 -7.58 -5.55 -47.00
C CYS A 407 -8.83 -6.42 -47.21
N TYR A 408 -9.03 -7.40 -46.33
CA TYR A 408 -10.22 -8.24 -46.34
C TYR A 408 -11.51 -7.43 -46.16
N ARG A 409 -11.56 -6.55 -45.16
CA ARG A 409 -12.72 -5.69 -44.85
C ARG A 409 -13.06 -4.77 -46.01
N THR A 410 -12.06 -4.11 -46.60
CA THR A 410 -12.24 -3.20 -47.75
C THR A 410 -12.78 -3.93 -48.97
N LYS A 411 -12.21 -5.11 -49.31
CA LYS A 411 -12.69 -5.95 -50.42
C LYS A 411 -14.12 -6.44 -50.19
N SER A 412 -14.43 -6.85 -48.96
CA SER A 412 -15.75 -7.33 -48.56
C SER A 412 -16.80 -6.22 -48.58
N ALA A 413 -16.47 -5.02 -48.08
CA ALA A 413 -17.34 -3.84 -48.11
C ALA A 413 -17.69 -3.43 -49.56
N LYS A 414 -16.71 -3.42 -50.45
CA LYS A 414 -16.93 -3.14 -51.88
C LYS A 414 -17.91 -4.12 -52.52
N ARG A 415 -17.80 -5.43 -52.21
CA ARG A 415 -18.73 -6.45 -52.70
C ARG A 415 -20.17 -6.19 -52.22
N ARG A 416 -20.36 -5.92 -50.92
CA ARG A 416 -21.68 -5.61 -50.36
C ARG A 416 -22.31 -4.37 -50.98
N LEU A 417 -21.51 -3.35 -51.27
CA LEU A 417 -21.97 -2.13 -51.93
C LEU A 417 -22.47 -2.43 -53.36
N MET A 418 -21.72 -3.21 -54.13
CA MET A 418 -22.11 -3.63 -55.49
C MET A 418 -23.40 -4.46 -55.47
N GLU A 419 -23.51 -5.45 -54.60
CA GLU A 419 -24.72 -6.27 -54.44
C GLU A 419 -25.94 -5.44 -54.01
N GLY A 420 -25.74 -4.42 -53.17
CA GLY A 420 -26.79 -3.49 -52.77
C GLY A 420 -27.28 -2.61 -53.93
N LEU A 421 -26.35 -2.10 -54.76
CA LEU A 421 -26.69 -1.30 -55.94
C LEU A 421 -27.44 -2.13 -56.99
N ASP A 422 -27.04 -3.38 -57.22
CA ASP A 422 -27.74 -4.27 -58.16
C ASP A 422 -29.16 -4.59 -57.68
N ARG A 423 -29.38 -4.74 -56.36
CA ARG A 423 -30.73 -4.90 -55.80
C ARG A 423 -31.59 -3.65 -55.97
N VAL A 424 -31.05 -2.46 -55.72
CA VAL A 424 -31.79 -1.20 -55.86
C VAL A 424 -32.13 -0.93 -57.33
N GLY A 425 -31.17 -1.17 -58.26
CA GLY A 425 -31.40 -1.03 -59.70
C GLY A 425 -32.48 -1.97 -60.23
N ASN A 426 -32.52 -3.21 -59.75
CA ASN A 426 -33.57 -4.17 -60.12
C ASN A 426 -34.96 -3.80 -59.56
N THR A 427 -35.04 -3.15 -58.39
CA THR A 427 -36.34 -2.67 -57.88
C THR A 427 -36.87 -1.42 -58.59
N THR A 428 -36.01 -0.55 -59.15
CA THR A 428 -36.46 0.61 -59.94
C THR A 428 -36.82 0.27 -61.39
N ILE A 429 -36.33 -0.85 -61.94
CA ILE A 429 -36.68 -1.31 -63.30
C ILE A 429 -38.02 -2.08 -63.32
N SER A 430 -38.60 -2.37 -62.15
CA SER A 430 -39.83 -3.17 -62.01
C SER A 430 -41.12 -2.35 -61.78
N LEU A 431 -41.17 -1.07 -62.18
CA LEU A 431 -42.36 -0.20 -62.09
C LEU A 431 -42.97 0.12 -63.45
#